data_AF-A0A0C3ARK2-F1
#
_entry.id   AF-A0A0C3ARK2-F1
#
_cell.length_a   1.000
_cell.length_b   1.000
_cell.length_c   1.000
_cell.angle_alpha   90.00
_cell.angle_beta   90.00
_cell.angle_gamma   90.00
#
_symmetry.space_group_name_H-M   'P 1'
#
loop_
_entity.id
_entity.type
_entity.pdbx_description
1 polymer ?
#
loop_
_entity_poly.entity_id
_entity_poly.type
_entity_poly.pdbx_seq_one_letter_code
_entity_poly.pdbx_strand_id
1 'polypeptide(L)'
;MPRPSLVVLPLLILSLAYFAQSYISPLGPAPHLGSGVALYGITFSSLIGYAQATLMAPFHANAQPGPEPQAPLTQLHSSPELPGAEFESEYPCEDTTDGNVDADADPRPRFKRRIIAVGDIHGDLVNAHRVLQMANVVDEDGFWTGNVDVLVQTGDIIDRGDDTIDLFEWMEELREKAHAMGGTVISLLGNHEWMNVIGDWRYVYPSEIDTFEGPSKRQEAVTTGWLANNWAANYTTAVRLPLHSMLGPPNTDYPPPEDGKYAHANAGPLSHAAFSFVHGGLAPSYPNLQPFPSAINNISASLLHKLRSRKPQPPPHPPHAYPGLPVGTTREESRLYGSDGPLWYRGWAEGDEAKMCAQVDQVLQKTGTRRMVMGHTPNMRSVVARCGGKVLIIDTGISHTYGGVLSALSIDYSLEPVKGGGWKEQEVVKALYAEQDDELLVHATRDLAADAIL
;
A
#
# COMPACT_ATOMS: atom_id res chain seq x y z
N MET A 1 -37.98 -52.62 -36.86
CA MET A 1 -37.20 -52.38 -35.63
C MET A 1 -36.51 -51.02 -35.76
N PRO A 2 -36.90 -49.99 -34.97
CA PRO A 2 -36.45 -48.62 -35.17
C PRO A 2 -35.23 -48.24 -34.30
N ARG A 3 -34.52 -47.21 -34.77
CA ARG A 3 -33.29 -46.59 -34.22
C ARG A 3 -33.52 -45.88 -32.87
N PRO A 4 -32.50 -45.75 -31.99
CA PRO A 4 -32.60 -44.91 -30.80
C PRO A 4 -32.32 -43.43 -31.11
N SER A 5 -33.08 -42.59 -30.43
CA SER A 5 -33.23 -41.15 -30.61
C SER A 5 -32.18 -40.33 -29.85
N LEU A 6 -31.80 -39.19 -30.43
CA LEU A 6 -30.97 -38.14 -29.84
C LEU A 6 -31.67 -37.50 -28.63
N VAL A 7 -31.20 -37.77 -27.40
CA VAL A 7 -31.47 -36.93 -26.21
C VAL A 7 -30.24 -36.95 -25.29
N VAL A 8 -29.13 -36.34 -25.71
CA VAL A 8 -28.00 -36.02 -24.79
C VAL A 8 -27.45 -34.60 -25.00
N LEU A 9 -27.93 -33.86 -26.01
CA LEU A 9 -27.35 -32.56 -26.36
C LEU A 9 -27.82 -31.30 -25.57
N PRO A 10 -28.94 -31.26 -24.82
CA PRO A 10 -29.28 -30.04 -24.06
C PRO A 10 -28.62 -29.94 -22.68
N LEU A 11 -28.15 -31.05 -22.10
CA LEU A 11 -27.58 -31.06 -20.73
C LEU A 11 -26.09 -30.72 -20.70
N LEU A 12 -25.34 -30.97 -21.79
CA LEU A 12 -23.94 -30.55 -21.88
C LEU A 12 -23.79 -29.03 -22.10
N ILE A 13 -24.77 -28.39 -22.74
CA ILE A 13 -24.72 -26.95 -23.03
C ILE A 13 -25.04 -26.11 -21.79
N LEU A 14 -25.90 -26.58 -20.88
CA LEU A 14 -26.12 -25.90 -19.59
C LEU A 14 -24.93 -26.07 -18.62
N SER A 15 -24.22 -27.21 -18.67
CA SER A 15 -23.02 -27.44 -17.85
C SER A 15 -21.85 -26.54 -18.25
N LEU A 16 -21.66 -26.27 -19.54
CA LEU A 16 -20.61 -25.38 -20.04
C LEU A 16 -20.94 -23.89 -19.85
N ALA A 17 -22.22 -23.51 -19.86
CA ALA A 17 -22.64 -22.14 -19.56
C ALA A 17 -22.44 -21.78 -18.08
N TYR A 18 -22.70 -22.73 -17.16
CA TYR A 18 -22.46 -22.52 -15.73
C TYR A 18 -20.96 -22.48 -15.38
N PHE A 19 -20.12 -23.23 -16.11
CA PHE A 19 -18.67 -23.21 -15.93
C PHE A 19 -17.99 -21.97 -16.56
N ALA A 20 -18.62 -21.34 -17.56
CA ALA A 20 -18.11 -20.12 -18.18
C ALA A 20 -18.50 -18.83 -17.42
N GLN A 21 -19.62 -18.83 -16.68
CA GLN A 21 -20.03 -17.67 -15.86
C GLN A 21 -19.28 -17.53 -14.53
N SER A 22 -18.63 -18.60 -14.04
CA SER A 22 -17.77 -18.53 -12.86
C SER A 22 -16.39 -17.91 -13.11
N TYR A 23 -16.03 -17.59 -14.35
CA TYR A 23 -14.73 -17.01 -14.72
C TYR A 23 -14.77 -15.54 -15.17
N ILE A 24 -15.94 -14.89 -15.12
CA ILE A 24 -16.11 -13.47 -15.52
C ILE A 24 -16.69 -12.61 -14.36
N SER A 25 -16.82 -13.18 -13.16
CA SER A 25 -17.21 -12.39 -11.97
C SER A 25 -15.97 -11.85 -11.25
N PRO A 26 -15.90 -10.54 -10.90
CA PRO A 26 -14.80 -9.95 -10.12
C PRO A 26 -14.84 -10.32 -8.63
N LEU A 27 -15.76 -11.19 -8.22
CA LEU A 27 -15.89 -11.70 -6.86
C LEU A 27 -15.34 -13.14 -6.87
N GLY A 28 -14.16 -13.34 -6.26
CA GLY A 28 -13.61 -14.67 -6.02
C GLY A 28 -14.58 -15.54 -5.18
N PRO A 29 -14.41 -16.88 -5.20
CA PRO A 29 -15.32 -17.75 -4.47
C PRO A 29 -15.12 -17.58 -2.96
N ALA A 30 -16.23 -17.44 -2.23
CA ALA A 30 -16.26 -17.45 -0.77
C ALA A 30 -15.81 -18.82 -0.21
N PRO A 31 -15.19 -18.87 0.99
CA PRO A 31 -14.71 -20.11 1.58
C PRO A 31 -15.88 -21.05 1.93
N HIS A 32 -15.74 -22.31 1.52
CA HIS A 32 -16.66 -23.39 1.85
C HIS A 32 -16.68 -23.66 3.36
N LEU A 33 -17.81 -23.38 4.01
CA LEU A 33 -18.15 -23.93 5.32
C LEU A 33 -18.45 -25.43 5.18
N GLY A 34 -17.80 -26.23 6.02
CA GLY A 34 -17.86 -27.68 6.00
C GLY A 34 -19.27 -28.26 6.14
N SER A 35 -19.54 -29.30 5.36
CA SER A 35 -20.74 -30.12 5.41
C SER A 35 -20.65 -31.14 6.54
N GLY A 36 -21.33 -30.85 7.66
CA GLY A 36 -21.72 -31.82 8.67
C GLY A 36 -23.24 -32.05 8.61
N VAL A 37 -23.63 -33.29 8.32
CA VAL A 37 -25.02 -33.74 8.13
C VAL A 37 -25.77 -33.82 9.47
N ALA A 38 -26.99 -33.28 9.52
CA ALA A 38 -28.02 -33.71 10.47
C ALA A 38 -29.42 -33.56 9.85
N LEU A 39 -30.18 -34.66 9.83
CA LEU A 39 -31.54 -34.77 9.31
C LEU A 39 -32.62 -34.32 10.32
N TYR A 40 -33.75 -33.85 9.77
CA TYR A 40 -35.17 -33.99 10.16
C TYR A 40 -36.00 -32.71 10.45
N GLY A 41 -37.15 -32.61 9.75
CA GLY A 41 -38.35 -31.80 10.06
C GLY A 41 -38.68 -30.73 9.00
N ILE A 42 -39.56 -30.92 7.98
CA ILE A 42 -41.05 -30.82 8.01
C ILE A 42 -41.50 -29.44 8.59
N THR A 43 -42.23 -28.49 7.96
CA THR A 43 -43.31 -28.45 6.93
C THR A 43 -43.60 -26.98 6.48
N PHE A 44 -44.07 -26.84 5.22
CA PHE A 44 -45.11 -25.93 4.65
C PHE A 44 -44.97 -24.40 4.47
N SER A 45 -45.27 -23.99 3.21
CA SER A 45 -45.98 -22.80 2.69
C SER A 45 -45.40 -21.41 2.98
N SER A 46 -45.29 -20.48 2.02
CA SER A 46 -46.36 -20.04 1.13
C SER A 46 -45.86 -19.30 -0.12
N LEU A 47 -46.53 -19.54 -1.25
CA LEU A 47 -46.59 -18.70 -2.45
C LEU A 47 -47.19 -17.32 -2.17
N ILE A 48 -46.75 -16.31 -2.93
CA ILE A 48 -47.46 -15.18 -3.60
C ILE A 48 -46.31 -14.33 -4.18
N GLY A 49 -46.21 -13.90 -5.43
CA GLY A 49 -47.14 -13.76 -6.54
C GLY A 49 -46.67 -12.51 -7.30
N TYR A 50 -45.90 -12.68 -8.37
CA TYR A 50 -45.46 -11.58 -9.25
C TYR A 50 -46.54 -11.32 -10.30
N ALA A 51 -47.01 -10.09 -10.40
CA ALA A 51 -47.82 -9.61 -11.51
C ALA A 51 -47.18 -8.35 -12.12
N GLN A 52 -47.15 -8.36 -13.45
CA GLN A 52 -46.54 -7.36 -14.34
C GLN A 52 -47.22 -5.99 -14.27
N ALA A 53 -46.47 -4.95 -14.62
CA ALA A 53 -47.03 -3.75 -15.21
C ALA A 53 -46.12 -3.24 -16.34
N THR A 54 -46.68 -3.24 -17.55
CA THR A 54 -46.19 -2.51 -18.72
C THR A 54 -47.28 -1.51 -19.06
N LEU A 55 -46.97 -0.23 -19.28
CA LEU A 55 -47.63 0.63 -20.28
C LEU A 55 -46.89 1.98 -20.47
N MET A 56 -47.01 2.46 -21.69
CA MET A 56 -46.17 3.43 -22.42
C MET A 56 -46.39 4.93 -22.08
N ALA A 57 -45.27 5.69 -22.06
CA ALA A 57 -44.89 6.94 -22.80
C ALA A 57 -45.96 7.92 -23.37
N PRO A 58 -45.62 9.12 -23.91
CA PRO A 58 -44.46 10.04 -23.75
C PRO A 58 -44.89 11.54 -23.56
N PHE A 59 -43.96 12.47 -23.28
CA PHE A 59 -43.97 13.83 -23.87
C PHE A 59 -42.58 14.48 -23.83
N HIS A 60 -42.14 15.00 -24.98
CA HIS A 60 -40.97 15.86 -25.18
C HIS A 60 -41.29 17.32 -24.86
N ALA A 61 -40.31 18.07 -24.34
CA ALA A 61 -40.14 19.49 -24.65
C ALA A 61 -38.68 19.93 -24.50
N ASN A 62 -38.19 20.59 -25.55
CA ASN A 62 -36.88 21.20 -25.71
C ASN A 62 -36.64 22.39 -24.76
N ALA A 63 -35.41 22.56 -24.29
CA ALA A 63 -34.81 23.87 -24.04
C ALA A 63 -33.27 23.79 -24.18
N GLN A 64 -32.73 24.61 -25.09
CA GLN A 64 -31.31 24.90 -25.31
C GLN A 64 -31.02 26.34 -24.77
N PRO A 65 -29.74 26.77 -24.67
CA PRO A 65 -29.14 27.25 -23.43
C PRO A 65 -29.12 28.78 -23.27
N GLY A 66 -29.10 29.22 -22.01
CA GLY A 66 -28.79 30.60 -21.61
C GLY A 66 -27.31 30.76 -21.23
N PRO A 67 -26.78 32.00 -21.19
CA PRO A 67 -25.39 32.31 -21.53
C PRO A 67 -24.39 32.07 -20.39
N GLU A 68 -23.13 31.84 -20.81
CA GLU A 68 -21.91 31.85 -20.00
C GLU A 68 -21.80 33.11 -19.12
N PRO A 69 -21.42 32.94 -17.84
CA PRO A 69 -20.74 33.98 -17.09
C PRO A 69 -19.23 33.86 -17.32
N GLN A 70 -18.69 34.91 -17.91
CA GLN A 70 -17.27 35.14 -18.14
C GLN A 70 -16.46 35.04 -16.84
N ALA A 71 -15.32 34.35 -16.95
CA ALA A 71 -14.30 34.28 -15.92
C ALA A 71 -13.73 35.67 -15.59
N PRO A 72 -13.55 36.04 -14.31
CA PRO A 72 -12.65 37.11 -13.94
C PRO A 72 -11.21 36.57 -14.03
N LEU A 73 -10.46 37.10 -15.01
CA LEU A 73 -9.01 37.14 -14.99
C LEU A 73 -8.57 37.76 -13.65
N THR A 74 -8.11 36.92 -12.73
CA THR A 74 -7.42 37.38 -11.54
C THR A 74 -5.98 36.94 -11.66
N GLN A 75 -5.10 37.94 -11.67
CA GLN A 75 -3.67 37.87 -11.83
C GLN A 75 -3.06 36.79 -10.91
N LEU A 76 -2.10 36.02 -11.45
CA LEU A 76 -1.14 35.29 -10.64
C LEU A 76 -0.52 36.29 -9.65
N HIS A 77 -0.84 36.15 -8.37
CA HIS A 77 0.00 36.74 -7.34
C HIS A 77 1.30 35.96 -7.31
N SER A 78 2.34 36.64 -7.77
CA SER A 78 3.74 36.36 -7.54
C SER A 78 3.96 35.95 -6.08
N SER A 79 4.61 34.81 -5.89
CA SER A 79 5.27 34.46 -4.65
C SER A 79 6.13 35.64 -4.17
N PRO A 80 6.07 36.04 -2.89
CA PRO A 80 7.04 36.99 -2.38
C PRO A 80 8.43 36.35 -2.42
N GLU A 81 9.34 36.96 -3.18
CA GLU A 81 10.77 36.73 -3.09
C GLU A 81 11.21 37.01 -1.65
N LEU A 82 11.64 35.96 -0.94
CA LEU A 82 12.40 36.11 0.29
C LEU A 82 13.83 36.51 -0.08
N PRO A 83 14.42 37.54 0.56
CA PRO A 83 15.74 38.03 0.21
C PRO A 83 16.80 36.98 0.51
N GLY A 84 17.80 36.91 -0.38
CA GLY A 84 18.95 36.03 -0.27
C GLY A 84 19.64 36.18 1.08
N ALA A 85 19.60 35.12 1.86
CA ALA A 85 20.51 34.88 2.97
C ALA A 85 21.54 33.87 2.48
N GLU A 86 22.77 34.35 2.31
CA GLU A 86 23.96 33.50 2.24
C GLU A 86 24.02 32.71 3.55
N PHE A 87 23.63 31.43 3.51
CA PHE A 87 23.87 30.51 4.62
C PHE A 87 25.31 30.02 4.51
N GLU A 88 26.23 30.75 5.13
CA GLU A 88 27.50 30.18 5.57
C GLU A 88 27.20 29.07 6.59
N SER A 89 27.67 27.86 6.29
CA SER A 89 27.55 26.72 7.18
C SER A 89 28.54 26.86 8.34
N GLU A 90 28.14 27.50 9.43
CA GLU A 90 28.85 27.40 10.71
C GLU A 90 28.33 26.19 11.48
N TYR A 91 29.00 25.05 11.32
CA TYR A 91 28.91 23.94 12.26
C TYR A 91 29.58 24.36 13.59
N PRO A 92 28.93 24.27 14.76
CA PRO A 92 29.63 24.38 16.02
C PRO A 92 30.44 23.09 16.23
N CYS A 93 31.76 23.20 16.15
CA CYS A 93 32.66 22.17 16.62
C CYS A 93 32.59 22.12 18.16
N GLU A 94 31.88 21.15 18.72
CA GLU A 94 32.11 20.74 20.10
C GLU A 94 33.42 19.95 20.18
N ASP A 95 34.45 20.63 20.67
CA ASP A 95 35.72 20.05 21.11
C ASP A 95 35.47 19.19 22.35
N THR A 96 35.21 17.90 22.14
CA THR A 96 35.36 16.88 23.18
C THR A 96 36.70 16.18 22.96
N THR A 97 37.75 16.80 23.49
CA THR A 97 39.04 16.14 23.71
C THR A 97 38.90 15.17 24.89
N ASP A 98 38.42 13.96 24.61
CA ASP A 98 38.70 12.79 25.44
C ASP A 98 39.21 11.66 24.56
N GLY A 99 40.45 11.26 24.86
CA GLY A 99 41.29 10.46 23.98
C GLY A 99 40.83 9.01 23.83
N ASN A 100 40.70 8.59 22.57
CA ASN A 100 41.39 7.43 21.99
C ASN A 100 41.09 7.42 20.48
N VAL A 101 41.81 8.23 19.71
CA VAL A 101 41.63 8.26 18.24
C VAL A 101 42.32 7.02 17.70
N ASP A 102 41.52 6.01 17.35
CA ASP A 102 41.98 4.76 16.77
C ASP A 102 42.71 5.08 15.46
N ALA A 103 44.04 5.11 15.49
CA ALA A 103 44.89 5.50 14.36
C ALA A 103 44.80 4.53 13.16
N ASP A 104 43.92 3.53 13.24
CA ASP A 104 43.62 2.53 12.23
C ASP A 104 42.21 2.66 11.61
N ALA A 105 41.44 3.70 11.98
CA ALA A 105 40.11 3.94 11.40
C ALA A 105 40.21 4.53 9.98
N ASP A 106 39.55 3.89 9.01
CA ASP A 106 39.43 4.40 7.64
C ASP A 106 38.68 5.75 7.63
N PRO A 107 39.20 6.80 6.98
CA PRO A 107 38.62 8.14 7.03
C PRO A 107 37.29 8.27 6.26
N ARG A 108 36.93 7.28 5.44
CA ARG A 108 35.67 7.30 4.68
C ARG A 108 34.47 7.15 5.63
N PRO A 109 33.38 7.92 5.44
CA PRO A 109 32.24 7.87 6.34
C PRO A 109 31.54 6.51 6.26
N ARG A 110 31.13 6.00 7.43
CA ARG A 110 30.24 4.84 7.53
C ARG A 110 28.81 5.31 7.33
N PHE A 111 28.02 4.55 6.57
CA PHE A 111 26.59 4.81 6.42
C PHE A 111 25.79 3.75 7.15
N LYS A 112 24.75 4.18 7.87
CA LYS A 112 23.75 3.30 8.47
C LYS A 112 22.35 3.84 8.19
N ARG A 113 21.39 2.94 8.07
CA ARG A 113 19.97 3.26 7.96
C ARG A 113 19.14 2.18 8.63
N ARG A 114 18.19 2.59 9.48
CA ARG A 114 17.19 1.76 10.13
C ARG A 114 15.80 2.11 9.60
N ILE A 115 15.16 1.13 8.99
CA ILE A 115 13.79 1.23 8.49
C ILE A 115 12.92 0.28 9.32
N ILE A 116 11.76 0.78 9.74
CA ILE A 116 10.71 -0.05 10.33
C ILE A 116 9.52 -0.06 9.38
N ALA A 117 8.92 -1.22 9.15
CA ALA A 117 7.67 -1.33 8.42
C ALA A 117 6.60 -2.07 9.23
N VAL A 118 5.36 -1.62 9.14
CA VAL A 118 4.20 -2.20 9.81
C VAL A 118 3.09 -2.50 8.80
N GLY A 119 2.41 -3.62 9.05
CA GLY A 119 1.28 -4.09 8.25
C GLY A 119 -0.02 -3.32 8.50
N ASP A 120 -1.11 -4.04 8.27
CA ASP A 120 -2.48 -3.54 8.26
C ASP A 120 -2.96 -3.24 9.69
N ILE A 121 -3.33 -1.99 9.98
CA ILE A 121 -3.69 -1.50 11.33
C ILE A 121 -5.19 -1.60 11.58
N HIS A 122 -6.02 -1.37 10.55
CA HIS A 122 -7.45 -1.63 10.61
C HIS A 122 -8.18 -1.00 11.81
N GLY A 123 -8.05 0.32 11.95
CA GLY A 123 -8.84 1.13 12.87
C GLY A 123 -8.54 0.89 14.36
N ASP A 124 -7.35 0.36 14.68
CA ASP A 124 -6.94 -0.02 16.03
C ASP A 124 -5.74 0.79 16.52
N LEU A 125 -6.03 1.92 17.18
CA LEU A 125 -4.99 2.84 17.69
C LEU A 125 -4.15 2.19 18.79
N VAL A 126 -4.78 1.38 19.64
CA VAL A 126 -4.11 0.76 20.79
C VAL A 126 -3.02 -0.21 20.32
N ASN A 127 -3.32 -1.10 19.37
CA ASN A 127 -2.30 -2.01 18.87
C ASN A 127 -1.30 -1.29 17.95
N ALA A 128 -1.69 -0.23 17.24
CA ALA A 128 -0.74 0.60 16.50
C ALA A 128 0.31 1.22 17.43
N HIS A 129 -0.11 1.81 18.56
CA HIS A 129 0.80 2.36 19.56
C HIS A 129 1.74 1.29 20.13
N ARG A 130 1.20 0.15 20.57
CA ARG A 130 2.00 -0.97 21.10
C ARG A 130 3.06 -1.44 20.10
N VAL A 131 2.70 -1.61 18.83
CA VAL A 131 3.62 -2.09 17.78
C VAL A 131 4.70 -1.05 17.47
N LEU A 132 4.33 0.22 17.32
CA LEU A 132 5.30 1.28 17.02
C LEU A 132 6.24 1.54 18.21
N GLN A 133 5.74 1.44 19.44
CA GLN A 133 6.55 1.55 20.65
C GLN A 133 7.53 0.39 20.79
N MET A 134 7.05 -0.86 20.62
CA MET A 134 7.89 -2.07 20.59
C MET A 134 9.01 -1.96 19.56
N ALA A 135 8.72 -1.41 18.38
CA ALA A 135 9.71 -1.21 17.32
C ALA A 135 10.63 0.01 17.53
N ASN A 136 10.48 0.74 18.65
CA ASN A 136 11.22 1.96 18.99
C ASN A 136 11.02 3.11 17.98
N VAL A 137 9.88 3.11 17.29
CA VAL A 137 9.46 4.20 16.39
C VAL A 137 8.91 5.36 17.21
N VAL A 138 8.12 5.03 18.23
CA VAL A 138 7.57 5.99 19.20
C VAL A 138 7.97 5.64 20.63
N ASP A 139 7.97 6.63 21.52
CA ASP A 139 8.18 6.44 22.96
C ASP A 139 6.89 6.01 23.68
N GLU A 140 6.93 5.97 25.02
CA GLU A 140 5.78 5.63 25.88
C GLU A 140 4.59 6.57 25.69
N ASP A 141 4.84 7.84 25.34
CA ASP A 141 3.82 8.86 25.14
C ASP A 141 3.33 8.92 23.68
N GLY A 142 3.90 8.11 22.78
CA GLY A 142 3.53 8.06 21.36
C GLY A 142 4.24 9.09 20.49
N PHE A 143 5.31 9.72 20.98
CA PHE A 143 6.12 10.67 20.21
C PHE A 143 7.25 9.98 19.45
N TRP A 144 7.58 10.50 18.27
CA TRP A 144 8.70 10.00 17.46
C TRP A 144 10.02 10.02 18.23
N THR A 145 10.71 8.88 18.30
CA THR A 145 11.94 8.74 19.12
C THR A 145 13.18 9.33 18.47
N GLY A 146 13.21 9.48 17.15
CA GLY A 146 14.43 9.78 16.38
C GLY A 146 15.36 8.59 16.17
N ASN A 147 15.01 7.39 16.66
CA ASN A 147 15.87 6.19 16.55
C ASN A 147 15.65 5.41 15.23
N VAL A 148 14.71 5.84 14.41
CA VAL A 148 14.34 5.22 13.13
C VAL A 148 14.49 6.26 12.04
N ASP A 149 15.10 5.91 10.91
CA ASP A 149 15.23 6.83 9.78
C ASP A 149 13.95 6.88 8.95
N VAL A 150 13.29 5.72 8.77
CA VAL A 150 12.06 5.62 7.97
C VAL A 150 11.07 4.65 8.60
N LEU A 151 9.85 5.12 8.82
CA LEU A 151 8.67 4.28 9.07
C LEU A 151 7.92 4.06 7.76
N VAL A 152 7.53 2.82 7.47
CA VAL A 152 6.66 2.47 6.34
C VAL A 152 5.40 1.76 6.85
N GLN A 153 4.23 2.35 6.60
CA GLN A 153 2.93 1.71 6.85
C GLN A 153 2.36 1.20 5.52
N THR A 154 2.05 -0.10 5.40
CA THR A 154 1.73 -0.74 4.11
C THR A 154 0.25 -0.69 3.69
N GLY A 155 -0.51 0.32 4.09
CA GLY A 155 -1.93 0.48 3.76
C GLY A 155 -2.89 -0.23 4.71
N ASP A 156 -4.19 -0.03 4.53
CA ASP A 156 -5.25 -0.56 5.41
C ASP A 156 -5.09 -0.07 6.86
N ILE A 157 -5.02 1.27 7.00
CA ILE A 157 -5.13 1.93 8.31
C ILE A 157 -6.60 1.96 8.74
N ILE A 158 -7.51 2.12 7.79
CA ILE A 158 -8.96 2.29 8.02
C ILE A 158 -9.73 0.95 8.06
N ASP A 159 -10.99 1.04 8.50
CA ASP A 159 -12.00 -0.01 8.63
C ASP A 159 -11.70 -1.05 9.71
N ARG A 160 -12.70 -1.88 10.05
CA ARG A 160 -12.65 -2.95 11.07
C ARG A 160 -12.43 -2.49 12.53
N GLY A 161 -12.11 -1.23 12.76
CA GLY A 161 -12.08 -0.59 14.07
C GLY A 161 -12.69 0.81 14.01
N ASP A 162 -12.79 1.46 15.17
CA ASP A 162 -13.49 2.72 15.36
C ASP A 162 -12.54 3.92 15.57
N ASP A 163 -11.23 3.72 15.49
CA ASP A 163 -10.21 4.74 15.82
C ASP A 163 -9.67 5.49 14.58
N THR A 164 -10.40 5.51 13.45
CA THR A 164 -9.88 6.08 12.19
C THR A 164 -9.44 7.54 12.33
N ILE A 165 -10.25 8.38 12.98
CA ILE A 165 -9.95 9.81 13.11
C ILE A 165 -8.62 9.98 13.86
N ASP A 166 -8.54 9.40 15.07
CA ASP A 166 -7.37 9.50 15.93
C ASP A 166 -6.11 8.88 15.28
N LEU A 167 -6.26 7.76 14.57
CA LEU A 167 -5.15 7.13 13.84
C LEU A 167 -4.59 8.04 12.75
N PHE A 168 -5.44 8.62 11.90
CA PHE A 168 -4.95 9.48 10.83
C PHE A 168 -4.39 10.80 11.38
N GLU A 169 -4.98 11.38 12.42
CA GLU A 169 -4.41 12.55 13.10
C GLU A 169 -3.02 12.25 13.67
N TRP A 170 -2.86 11.12 14.37
CA TRP A 170 -1.59 10.69 14.92
C TRP A 170 -0.55 10.39 13.83
N MET A 171 -0.95 9.75 12.72
CA MET A 171 -0.05 9.49 11.60
C MET A 171 0.43 10.79 10.92
N GLU A 172 -0.40 11.83 10.84
CA GLU A 172 0.02 13.15 10.37
C GLU A 172 0.98 13.83 11.35
N GLU A 173 0.72 13.77 12.66
CA GLU A 173 1.65 14.29 13.67
C GLU A 173 3.00 13.58 13.60
N LEU A 174 3.02 12.23 13.53
CA LEU A 174 4.26 11.46 13.41
C LEU A 174 5.05 11.87 12.18
N ARG A 175 4.40 12.18 11.06
CA ARG A 175 5.09 12.64 9.85
C ARG A 175 5.77 13.98 10.03
N GLU A 176 5.12 14.93 10.71
CA GLU A 176 5.72 16.22 11.03
C GLU A 176 6.90 16.07 12.00
N LYS A 177 6.74 15.29 13.08
CA LYS A 177 7.78 15.07 14.09
C LYS A 177 8.98 14.31 13.52
N ALA A 178 8.73 13.26 12.74
CA ALA A 178 9.78 12.52 12.06
C ALA A 178 10.60 13.45 11.17
N HIS A 179 9.94 14.24 10.32
CA HIS A 179 10.63 15.17 9.43
C HIS A 179 11.46 16.21 10.19
N ALA A 180 10.94 16.76 11.30
CA ALA A 180 11.67 17.70 12.15
C ALA A 180 12.94 17.10 12.76
N MET A 181 13.00 15.77 12.90
CA MET A 181 14.14 15.02 13.45
C MET A 181 14.96 14.29 12.36
N GLY A 182 14.73 14.60 11.08
CA GLY A 182 15.45 13.99 9.95
C GLY A 182 14.96 12.58 9.56
N GLY A 183 13.90 12.08 10.20
CA GLY A 183 13.21 10.85 9.85
C GLY A 183 12.14 11.05 8.76
N THR A 184 11.51 9.96 8.35
CA THR A 184 10.45 9.98 7.32
C THR A 184 9.35 8.98 7.66
N VAL A 185 8.09 9.39 7.52
CA VAL A 185 6.92 8.49 7.56
C VAL A 185 6.38 8.33 6.14
N ILE A 186 6.36 7.09 5.66
CA ILE A 186 5.80 6.70 4.36
C ILE A 186 4.55 5.86 4.62
N SER A 187 3.41 6.28 4.07
CA SER A 187 2.15 5.55 4.20
C SER A 187 1.63 5.16 2.84
N LEU A 188 1.21 3.91 2.71
CA LEU A 188 0.64 3.39 1.48
C LEU A 188 -0.89 3.48 1.49
N LEU A 189 -1.48 3.52 0.31
CA LEU A 189 -2.92 3.29 0.13
C LEU A 189 -3.15 1.78 0.01
N GLY A 190 -3.86 1.21 0.97
CA GLY A 190 -4.35 -0.16 0.93
C GLY A 190 -5.71 -0.26 0.26
N ASN A 191 -6.22 -1.48 0.12
CA ASN A 191 -7.50 -1.65 -0.55
C ASN A 191 -8.66 -1.04 0.23
N HIS A 192 -8.55 -0.90 1.56
CA HIS A 192 -9.58 -0.30 2.39
C HIS A 192 -9.69 1.22 2.23
N GLU A 193 -8.58 1.94 2.06
CA GLU A 193 -8.64 3.37 1.67
C GLU A 193 -9.35 3.53 0.32
N TRP A 194 -9.04 2.65 -0.64
CA TRP A 194 -9.68 2.64 -1.96
C TRP A 194 -11.17 2.29 -1.91
N MET A 195 -11.54 1.29 -1.11
CA MET A 195 -12.94 0.93 -0.90
C MET A 195 -13.74 2.10 -0.33
N ASN A 196 -13.20 2.80 0.68
CA ASN A 196 -13.86 3.95 1.29
C ASN A 196 -14.10 5.09 0.30
N VAL A 197 -13.09 5.46 -0.52
CA VAL A 197 -13.25 6.53 -1.52
C VAL A 197 -14.14 6.12 -2.71
N ILE A 198 -14.28 4.82 -3.00
CA ILE A 198 -15.26 4.30 -3.97
C ILE A 198 -16.69 4.37 -3.42
N GLY A 199 -16.86 4.39 -2.10
CA GLY A 199 -18.15 4.28 -1.41
C GLY A 199 -18.53 2.84 -1.10
N ASP A 200 -17.55 1.96 -0.93
CA ASP A 200 -17.72 0.58 -0.47
C ASP A 200 -17.34 0.45 1.02
N TRP A 201 -18.36 0.45 1.86
CA TRP A 201 -18.31 0.48 3.31
C TRP A 201 -18.68 -0.86 3.94
N ARG A 202 -18.55 -1.97 3.20
CA ARG A 202 -18.86 -3.33 3.70
C ARG A 202 -18.12 -3.70 4.99
N TYR A 203 -17.00 -3.05 5.29
CA TYR A 203 -16.16 -3.29 6.47
C TYR A 203 -16.16 -2.13 7.47
N VAL A 204 -16.98 -1.10 7.25
CA VAL A 204 -17.14 0.03 8.16
C VAL A 204 -18.19 -0.36 9.22
N TYR A 205 -17.84 -0.24 10.49
CA TYR A 205 -18.78 -0.50 11.57
C TYR A 205 -19.79 0.64 11.73
N PRO A 206 -21.03 0.34 12.19
CA PRO A 206 -21.99 1.38 12.52
C PRO A 206 -21.45 2.38 13.56
N SER A 207 -20.71 1.89 14.56
CA SER A 207 -20.03 2.72 15.57
C SER A 207 -19.02 3.68 14.94
N GLU A 208 -18.20 3.18 14.01
CA GLU A 208 -17.29 4.00 13.21
C GLU A 208 -17.99 5.03 12.31
N ILE A 209 -19.27 4.86 11.95
CA ILE A 209 -20.03 5.91 11.27
C ILE A 209 -20.43 7.01 12.27
N ASP A 210 -20.72 6.63 13.52
CA ASP A 210 -21.10 7.56 14.58
C ASP A 210 -19.92 8.44 15.02
N THR A 211 -18.68 7.95 14.97
CA THR A 211 -17.46 8.76 15.25
C THR A 211 -17.30 9.94 14.28
N PHE A 212 -17.82 9.82 13.06
CA PHE A 212 -17.86 10.88 12.05
C PHE A 212 -19.12 11.73 12.11
N GLU A 213 -19.99 11.59 13.11
CA GLU A 213 -21.30 12.27 13.20
C GLU A 213 -22.26 11.87 12.06
N GLY A 214 -22.15 10.63 11.60
CA GLY A 214 -23.10 10.02 10.67
C GLY A 214 -22.59 9.89 9.22
N PRO A 215 -23.37 9.22 8.37
CA PRO A 215 -22.92 8.77 7.05
C PRO A 215 -22.59 9.91 6.09
N SER A 216 -23.29 11.04 6.17
CA SER A 216 -22.99 12.18 5.29
C SER A 216 -21.62 12.78 5.57
N LYS A 217 -21.25 12.89 6.84
CA LYS A 217 -19.99 13.49 7.28
C LYS A 217 -18.81 12.55 7.07
N ARG A 218 -19.00 11.25 7.30
CA ARG A 218 -18.01 10.24 6.89
C ARG A 218 -17.78 10.26 5.38
N GLN A 219 -18.85 10.26 4.58
CA GLN A 219 -18.74 10.31 3.12
C GLN A 219 -18.00 11.56 2.65
N GLU A 220 -18.31 12.71 3.23
CA GLU A 220 -17.57 13.95 2.98
C GLU A 220 -16.08 13.74 3.29
N ALA A 221 -15.71 13.27 4.49
CA ALA A 221 -14.32 13.08 4.91
C ALA A 221 -13.52 12.17 3.95
N VAL A 222 -14.06 11.00 3.58
CA VAL A 222 -13.35 9.97 2.78
C VAL A 222 -13.40 10.20 1.27
N THR A 223 -14.18 11.17 0.78
CA THR A 223 -14.28 11.45 -0.67
C THR A 223 -13.82 12.84 -1.07
N THR A 224 -14.13 13.87 -0.29
CA THR A 224 -13.84 15.28 -0.67
C THR A 224 -13.23 16.11 0.46
N GLY A 225 -13.27 15.61 1.69
CA GLY A 225 -12.86 16.29 2.90
C GLY A 225 -11.42 15.99 3.29
N TRP A 226 -11.14 16.18 4.58
CA TRP A 226 -9.78 16.16 5.13
C TRP A 226 -9.05 14.84 4.86
N LEU A 227 -9.70 13.69 5.06
CA LEU A 227 -9.04 12.39 4.92
C LEU A 227 -8.70 12.08 3.47
N ALA A 228 -9.62 12.33 2.55
CA ALA A 228 -9.37 12.23 1.11
C ALA A 228 -8.26 13.19 0.63
N ASN A 229 -8.13 14.37 1.25
CA ASN A 229 -7.05 15.30 0.94
C ASN A 229 -5.71 14.77 1.43
N ASN A 230 -5.65 14.20 2.65
CA ASN A 230 -4.45 13.59 3.20
C ASN A 230 -3.99 12.41 2.32
N TRP A 231 -4.89 11.51 1.95
CA TRP A 231 -4.58 10.39 1.04
C TRP A 231 -4.00 10.86 -0.30
N ALA A 232 -4.53 11.95 -0.86
CA ALA A 232 -4.04 12.45 -2.13
C ALA A 232 -2.70 13.18 -2.04
N ALA A 233 -2.38 13.77 -0.88
CA ALA A 233 -1.17 14.57 -0.68
C ALA A 233 0.01 13.73 -0.15
N ASN A 234 -0.26 12.82 0.79
CA ASN A 234 0.76 12.23 1.66
C ASN A 234 0.91 10.71 1.49
N TYR A 235 0.05 10.06 0.71
CA TYR A 235 0.03 8.60 0.55
C TYR A 235 0.33 8.20 -0.90
N THR A 236 0.91 7.01 -1.06
CA THR A 236 1.26 6.45 -2.39
C THR A 236 0.80 5.00 -2.50
N THR A 237 0.56 4.49 -3.71
CA THR A 237 0.12 3.08 -3.88
C THR A 237 1.31 2.11 -3.90
N ALA A 238 2.46 2.57 -4.39
CA ALA A 238 3.69 1.78 -4.41
C ALA A 238 4.87 2.66 -4.03
N VAL A 239 5.86 2.06 -3.37
CA VAL A 239 7.06 2.76 -2.92
C VAL A 239 8.30 2.03 -3.38
N ARG A 240 9.28 2.79 -3.86
CA ARG A 240 10.67 2.35 -3.96
C ARG A 240 11.46 3.08 -2.89
N LEU A 241 12.03 2.35 -1.94
CA LEU A 241 12.84 2.91 -0.87
C LEU A 241 14.29 2.48 -1.05
N PRO A 242 15.16 3.36 -1.57
CA PRO A 242 16.59 3.09 -1.60
C PRO A 242 17.17 2.92 -0.20
N LEU A 243 18.13 2.02 -0.04
CA LEU A 243 18.83 1.77 1.22
C LEU A 243 19.97 2.78 1.44
N HIS A 244 20.50 3.38 0.37
CA HIS A 244 21.54 4.39 0.40
C HIS A 244 21.11 5.65 -0.34
N SER A 245 21.46 6.83 0.17
CA SER A 245 21.03 8.14 -0.35
C SER A 245 21.52 8.44 -1.78
N MET A 246 22.61 7.81 -2.23
CA MET A 246 23.14 7.99 -3.59
C MET A 246 22.16 7.54 -4.69
N LEU A 247 21.26 6.60 -4.36
CA LEU A 247 20.26 6.09 -5.29
C LEU A 247 19.03 6.99 -5.39
N GLY A 248 18.99 8.06 -4.58
CA GLY A 248 17.95 9.06 -4.50
C GLY A 248 17.07 8.95 -3.24
N PRO A 249 16.20 9.94 -3.02
CA PRO A 249 15.17 9.88 -1.98
C PRO A 249 14.15 8.75 -2.23
N PRO A 250 13.27 8.45 -1.27
CA PRO A 250 12.12 7.58 -1.51
C PRO A 250 11.37 7.96 -2.79
N ASN A 251 10.89 6.96 -3.51
CA ASN A 251 10.20 7.07 -4.81
C ASN A 251 11.04 7.62 -5.97
N THR A 252 12.36 7.61 -5.86
CA THR A 252 13.23 7.79 -7.04
C THR A 252 13.02 6.63 -8.01
N ASP A 253 12.62 6.98 -9.24
CA ASP A 253 12.25 6.02 -10.27
C ASP A 253 13.38 5.06 -10.67
N TYR A 254 12.98 3.85 -11.03
CA TYR A 254 13.82 2.86 -11.66
C TYR A 254 13.18 2.28 -12.94
N PRO A 255 13.90 2.26 -14.08
CA PRO A 255 15.12 3.02 -14.30
C PRO A 255 14.84 4.53 -14.14
N PRO A 256 15.78 5.32 -13.61
CA PRO A 256 15.63 6.77 -13.58
C PRO A 256 15.73 7.35 -15.01
N PRO A 257 15.34 8.63 -15.21
CA PRO A 257 15.63 9.34 -16.45
C PRO A 257 17.13 9.28 -16.79
N GLU A 258 17.47 9.12 -18.08
CA GLU A 258 18.85 8.90 -18.54
C GLU A 258 19.80 10.05 -18.15
N ASP A 259 19.30 11.28 -18.16
CA ASP A 259 19.98 12.52 -17.76
C ASP A 259 19.73 12.91 -16.30
N GLY A 260 19.07 12.04 -15.53
CA GLY A 260 18.72 12.28 -14.14
C GLY A 260 19.93 12.26 -13.20
N LYS A 261 19.87 13.07 -12.15
CA LYS A 261 20.90 13.17 -11.09
C LYS A 261 21.35 11.80 -10.53
N TYR A 262 20.45 10.82 -10.49
CA TYR A 262 20.69 9.50 -9.90
C TYR A 262 20.94 8.39 -10.94
N ALA A 263 21.04 8.72 -12.23
CA ALA A 263 21.17 7.74 -13.31
C ALA A 263 22.41 6.86 -13.16
N HIS A 264 23.57 7.47 -12.86
CA HIS A 264 24.83 6.75 -12.71
C HIS A 264 24.78 5.73 -11.56
N ALA A 265 24.36 6.17 -10.37
CA ALA A 265 24.25 5.30 -9.19
C ALA A 265 23.26 4.14 -9.41
N ASN A 266 22.16 4.40 -10.11
CA ASN A 266 21.16 3.38 -10.44
C ASN A 266 21.55 2.47 -11.62
N ALA A 267 22.71 2.69 -12.27
CA ALA A 267 23.29 1.75 -13.23
C ALA A 267 24.43 0.90 -12.63
N GLY A 268 24.87 1.25 -11.42
CA GLY A 268 26.01 0.63 -10.75
C GLY A 268 25.68 -0.61 -9.92
N PRO A 269 26.67 -1.11 -9.14
CA PRO A 269 26.52 -2.29 -8.29
C PRO A 269 25.42 -2.16 -7.22
N LEU A 270 25.11 -0.93 -6.82
CA LEU A 270 24.08 -0.61 -5.83
C LEU A 270 22.71 -0.34 -6.45
N SER A 271 22.55 -0.43 -7.76
CA SER A 271 21.29 -0.10 -8.48
C SER A 271 20.01 -0.69 -7.86
N HIS A 272 20.10 -1.89 -7.31
CA HIS A 272 18.98 -2.61 -6.69
C HIS A 272 19.01 -2.59 -5.16
N ALA A 273 19.91 -1.84 -4.52
CA ALA A 273 19.96 -1.65 -3.06
C ALA A 273 18.78 -0.79 -2.59
N ALA A 274 17.58 -1.30 -2.79
CA ALA A 274 16.30 -0.70 -2.51
C ALA A 274 15.27 -1.80 -2.21
N PHE A 275 14.24 -1.45 -1.45
CA PHE A 275 13.08 -2.28 -1.19
C PHE A 275 11.87 -1.70 -1.93
N SER A 276 11.00 -2.56 -2.46
CA SER A 276 9.66 -2.15 -2.87
C SER A 276 8.68 -2.40 -1.73
N PHE A 277 7.80 -1.44 -1.49
CA PHE A 277 6.65 -1.61 -0.61
C PHE A 277 5.38 -1.45 -1.43
N VAL A 278 4.41 -2.31 -1.19
CA VAL A 278 3.10 -2.33 -1.83
C VAL A 278 2.10 -2.96 -0.86
N HIS A 279 0.83 -2.59 -0.90
CA HIS A 279 -0.15 -3.18 0.01
C HIS A 279 -0.42 -4.66 -0.30
N GLY A 280 -0.98 -4.97 -1.47
CA GLY A 280 -1.27 -6.33 -1.91
C GLY A 280 -0.06 -7.04 -2.48
N GLY A 281 0.52 -6.55 -3.57
CA GLY A 281 1.66 -7.23 -4.21
C GLY A 281 1.87 -6.85 -5.67
N LEU A 282 3.10 -6.94 -6.17
CA LEU A 282 3.41 -6.63 -7.57
C LEU A 282 3.30 -7.90 -8.43
N ALA A 283 2.13 -8.14 -9.04
CA ALA A 283 1.94 -9.33 -9.87
C ALA A 283 2.93 -9.35 -11.06
N PRO A 284 3.53 -10.51 -11.41
CA PRO A 284 4.40 -10.61 -12.58
C PRO A 284 3.75 -10.18 -13.90
N SER A 285 2.42 -10.35 -13.98
CA SER A 285 1.59 -9.96 -15.12
C SER A 285 1.24 -8.47 -15.16
N TYR A 286 1.49 -7.71 -14.08
CA TYR A 286 1.13 -6.30 -14.02
C TYR A 286 2.01 -5.49 -14.99
N PRO A 287 1.43 -4.67 -15.88
CA PRO A 287 2.17 -4.12 -17.01
C PRO A 287 2.92 -2.84 -16.65
N ASN A 288 2.43 -2.06 -15.69
CA ASN A 288 2.96 -0.75 -15.33
C ASN A 288 4.00 -0.83 -14.19
N LEU A 289 4.88 -1.83 -14.24
CA LEU A 289 5.97 -1.97 -13.27
C LEU A 289 7.16 -1.03 -13.55
N GLN A 290 7.17 -0.29 -14.66
CA GLN A 290 8.25 0.64 -15.01
C GLN A 290 7.72 1.93 -15.66
N PRO A 291 8.35 3.09 -15.40
CA PRO A 291 9.32 3.30 -14.31
C PRO A 291 8.68 3.10 -12.93
N PHE A 292 9.39 2.42 -12.02
CA PHE A 292 8.90 2.14 -10.67
C PHE A 292 9.44 3.15 -9.66
N PRO A 293 8.60 3.77 -8.80
CA PRO A 293 7.17 3.48 -8.61
C PRO A 293 6.22 4.43 -9.35
N SER A 294 6.72 5.45 -10.07
CA SER A 294 5.88 6.53 -10.59
C SER A 294 4.81 6.06 -11.57
N ALA A 295 5.06 5.02 -12.37
CA ALA A 295 4.05 4.48 -13.28
C ALA A 295 2.77 4.04 -12.54
N ILE A 296 2.92 3.38 -11.39
CA ILE A 296 1.80 2.96 -10.54
C ILE A 296 1.17 4.16 -9.85
N ASN A 297 2.00 5.03 -9.26
CA ASN A 297 1.52 6.16 -8.48
C ASN A 297 0.80 7.21 -9.34
N ASN A 298 1.18 7.38 -10.60
CA ASN A 298 0.49 8.28 -11.54
C ASN A 298 -0.90 7.75 -11.92
N ILE A 299 -1.04 6.43 -12.13
CA ILE A 299 -2.36 5.80 -12.37
C ILE A 299 -3.23 5.93 -11.12
N SER A 300 -2.65 5.69 -9.95
CA SER A 300 -3.29 5.88 -8.64
C SER A 300 -3.80 7.31 -8.45
N ALA A 301 -2.94 8.32 -8.68
CA ALA A 301 -3.33 9.72 -8.54
C ALA A 301 -4.46 10.12 -9.52
N SER A 302 -4.40 9.63 -10.77
CA SER A 302 -5.46 9.85 -11.77
C SER A 302 -6.80 9.26 -11.31
N LEU A 303 -6.83 7.99 -10.89
CA LEU A 303 -8.07 7.34 -10.46
C LEU A 303 -8.63 7.98 -9.18
N LEU A 304 -7.76 8.27 -8.20
CA LEU A 304 -8.17 8.93 -6.96
C LEU A 304 -8.78 10.30 -7.25
N HIS A 305 -8.18 11.08 -8.15
CA HIS A 305 -8.74 12.36 -8.59
C HIS A 305 -10.14 12.20 -9.21
N LYS A 306 -10.36 11.20 -10.07
CA LYS A 306 -11.68 10.91 -10.67
C LYS A 306 -12.74 10.53 -9.64
N LEU A 307 -12.37 9.72 -8.64
CA LEU A 307 -13.29 9.34 -7.57
C LEU A 307 -13.69 10.55 -6.72
N ARG A 308 -12.71 11.36 -6.31
CA ARG A 308 -12.93 12.57 -5.50
C ARG A 308 -13.74 13.64 -6.24
N SER A 309 -13.60 13.72 -7.57
CA SER A 309 -14.32 14.70 -8.41
C SER A 309 -15.72 14.25 -8.87
N ARG A 310 -16.15 13.04 -8.51
CA ARG A 310 -17.48 12.49 -8.87
C ARG A 310 -18.59 13.36 -8.25
N LYS A 311 -19.53 13.82 -9.08
CA LYS A 311 -20.68 14.65 -8.66
C LYS A 311 -21.99 14.11 -9.22
N PRO A 312 -23.01 13.84 -8.38
CA PRO A 312 -22.90 13.72 -6.92
C PRO A 312 -22.03 12.51 -6.53
N GLN A 313 -21.53 12.50 -5.29
CA GLN A 313 -20.96 11.27 -4.72
C GLN A 313 -22.09 10.22 -4.59
N PRO A 314 -21.85 8.96 -4.99
CA PRO A 314 -22.86 7.91 -4.91
C PRO A 314 -23.13 7.55 -3.45
N PRO A 315 -24.35 7.12 -3.08
CA PRO A 315 -24.61 6.68 -1.72
C PRO A 315 -23.78 5.41 -1.41
N PRO A 316 -23.27 5.26 -0.16
CA PRO A 316 -22.34 4.19 0.17
C PRO A 316 -23.01 2.81 0.21
N HIS A 317 -22.28 1.77 -0.20
CA HIS A 317 -22.68 0.37 -0.12
C HIS A 317 -22.12 -0.26 1.16
N PRO A 318 -22.86 -1.06 1.93
CA PRO A 318 -24.31 -1.31 1.91
C PRO A 318 -25.11 -0.18 2.64
N PRO A 319 -26.44 -0.08 2.47
CA PRO A 319 -27.35 -1.01 1.78
C PRO A 319 -27.51 -0.72 0.28
N HIS A 320 -26.90 0.35 -0.24
CA HIS A 320 -27.02 0.72 -1.64
C HIS A 320 -26.26 -0.24 -2.56
N ALA A 321 -26.50 -0.18 -3.86
CA ALA A 321 -25.74 -0.96 -4.83
C ALA A 321 -24.27 -0.52 -4.84
N TYR A 322 -23.35 -1.46 -5.09
CA TYR A 322 -21.92 -1.17 -5.20
C TYR A 322 -21.66 -0.06 -6.25
N PRO A 323 -21.06 1.08 -5.87
CA PRO A 323 -20.96 2.24 -6.77
C PRO A 323 -20.02 2.04 -7.96
N GLY A 324 -19.04 1.15 -7.81
CA GLY A 324 -18.00 0.88 -8.80
C GLY A 324 -17.10 2.07 -9.13
N LEU A 325 -16.14 1.81 -10.00
CA LEU A 325 -15.23 2.82 -10.52
C LEU A 325 -16.01 3.84 -11.39
N PRO A 326 -15.55 5.11 -11.44
CA PRO A 326 -16.27 6.18 -12.11
C PRO A 326 -16.35 5.97 -13.63
N VAL A 327 -17.32 6.60 -14.28
CA VAL A 327 -17.38 6.63 -15.76
C VAL A 327 -16.11 7.27 -16.31
N GLY A 328 -15.55 6.69 -17.39
CA GLY A 328 -14.27 7.15 -17.96
C GLY A 328 -13.03 6.62 -17.23
N THR A 329 -13.20 5.63 -16.35
CA THR A 329 -12.07 4.84 -15.82
C THR A 329 -11.33 4.16 -16.98
N THR A 330 -10.01 4.32 -17.05
CA THR A 330 -9.19 3.70 -18.10
C THR A 330 -8.96 2.22 -17.79
N ARG A 331 -8.34 1.50 -18.73
CA ARG A 331 -7.97 0.10 -18.52
C ARG A 331 -6.91 -0.04 -17.42
N GLU A 332 -5.94 0.87 -17.41
CA GLU A 332 -4.84 0.93 -16.43
C GLU A 332 -5.38 1.20 -15.03
N GLU A 333 -6.29 2.17 -14.89
CA GLU A 333 -6.96 2.47 -13.62
C GLU A 333 -7.84 1.30 -13.14
N SER A 334 -8.60 0.68 -14.04
CA SER A 334 -9.39 -0.51 -13.71
C SER A 334 -8.52 -1.67 -13.24
N ARG A 335 -7.34 -1.83 -13.83
CA ARG A 335 -6.38 -2.89 -13.48
C ARG A 335 -5.62 -2.58 -12.19
N LEU A 336 -5.36 -1.31 -11.87
CA LEU A 336 -4.79 -0.90 -10.58
C LEU A 336 -5.64 -1.44 -9.42
N TYR A 337 -6.97 -1.30 -9.52
CA TYR A 337 -7.93 -1.81 -8.53
C TYR A 337 -8.35 -3.28 -8.76
N GLY A 338 -7.86 -3.90 -9.84
CA GLY A 338 -8.17 -5.29 -10.17
C GLY A 338 -7.49 -6.28 -9.22
N SER A 339 -7.91 -7.55 -9.29
CA SER A 339 -7.36 -8.64 -8.47
C SER A 339 -5.89 -8.95 -8.73
N ASP A 340 -5.37 -8.62 -9.91
CA ASP A 340 -3.95 -8.69 -10.24
C ASP A 340 -3.22 -7.35 -10.09
N GLY A 341 -3.90 -6.33 -9.57
CA GLY A 341 -3.36 -5.02 -9.27
C GLY A 341 -2.62 -4.97 -7.93
N PRO A 342 -1.85 -3.90 -7.70
CA PRO A 342 -1.02 -3.74 -6.50
C PRO A 342 -1.79 -3.76 -5.18
N LEU A 343 -3.09 -3.47 -5.19
CA LEU A 343 -3.92 -3.37 -3.99
C LEU A 343 -4.46 -4.73 -3.52
N TRP A 344 -4.67 -5.69 -4.42
CA TRP A 344 -5.42 -6.91 -4.12
C TRP A 344 -4.65 -8.21 -4.38
N TYR A 345 -3.48 -8.13 -5.02
CA TYR A 345 -2.79 -9.33 -5.48
C TYR A 345 -2.21 -10.17 -4.33
N ARG A 346 -2.78 -11.37 -4.11
CA ARG A 346 -2.36 -12.30 -3.05
C ARG A 346 -1.40 -13.41 -3.50
N GLY A 347 -1.05 -13.45 -4.78
CA GLY A 347 -0.31 -14.59 -5.36
C GLY A 347 1.04 -14.85 -4.70
N TRP A 348 1.70 -13.80 -4.20
CA TRP A 348 2.96 -13.93 -3.46
C TRP A 348 2.80 -14.60 -2.09
N ALA A 349 1.65 -14.47 -1.44
CA ALA A 349 1.38 -15.10 -0.15
C ALA A 349 0.77 -16.50 -0.30
N GLU A 350 -0.17 -16.68 -1.22
CA GLU A 350 -0.97 -17.90 -1.34
C GLU A 350 -0.48 -18.85 -2.43
N GLY A 351 0.35 -18.36 -3.37
CA GLY A 351 0.81 -19.14 -4.51
C GLY A 351 1.81 -20.22 -4.14
N ASP A 352 1.93 -21.23 -5.01
CA ASP A 352 2.94 -22.28 -4.92
C ASP A 352 4.35 -21.69 -4.92
N GLU A 353 5.18 -22.12 -3.97
CA GLU A 353 6.48 -21.51 -3.73
C GLU A 353 7.42 -21.65 -4.94
N ALA A 354 7.51 -22.84 -5.53
CA ALA A 354 8.39 -23.08 -6.67
C ALA A 354 8.02 -22.18 -7.86
N LYS A 355 6.72 -22.03 -8.15
CA LYS A 355 6.22 -21.15 -9.22
C LYS A 355 6.49 -19.68 -8.93
N MET A 356 6.19 -19.21 -7.71
CA MET A 356 6.36 -17.80 -7.36
C MET A 356 7.85 -17.42 -7.33
N CYS A 357 8.69 -18.25 -6.73
CA CYS A 357 10.12 -17.97 -6.65
C CYS A 357 10.83 -18.02 -8.01
N ALA A 358 10.27 -18.73 -9.00
CA ALA A 358 10.76 -18.67 -10.38
C ALA A 358 10.46 -17.33 -11.10
N GLN A 359 9.51 -16.53 -10.59
CA GLN A 359 9.05 -15.30 -11.24
C GLN A 359 9.50 -14.03 -10.51
N VAL A 360 9.84 -14.11 -9.22
CA VAL A 360 10.15 -12.93 -8.38
C VAL A 360 11.31 -12.09 -8.93
N ASP A 361 12.35 -12.72 -9.47
CA ASP A 361 13.53 -12.00 -9.96
C ASP A 361 13.20 -11.07 -11.13
N GLN A 362 12.27 -11.46 -11.99
CA GLN A 362 11.82 -10.61 -13.09
C GLN A 362 11.12 -9.35 -12.59
N VAL A 363 10.34 -9.45 -11.50
CA VAL A 363 9.64 -8.30 -10.91
C VAL A 363 10.65 -7.38 -10.24
N LEU A 364 11.53 -7.94 -9.42
CA LEU A 364 12.58 -7.20 -8.71
C LEU A 364 13.55 -6.47 -9.65
N GLN A 365 13.88 -7.08 -10.79
CA GLN A 365 14.68 -6.44 -11.84
C GLN A 365 13.95 -5.28 -12.51
N LYS A 366 12.63 -5.40 -12.73
CA LYS A 366 11.84 -4.29 -13.28
C LYS A 366 11.76 -3.12 -12.30
N THR A 367 11.61 -3.41 -11.02
CA THR A 367 11.44 -2.39 -9.98
C THR A 367 12.77 -1.83 -9.46
N GLY A 368 13.90 -2.43 -9.80
CA GLY A 368 15.21 -2.02 -9.29
C GLY A 368 15.31 -2.18 -7.79
N THR A 369 14.82 -3.31 -7.26
CA THR A 369 14.79 -3.61 -5.82
C THR A 369 15.36 -5.00 -5.56
N ARG A 370 15.82 -5.24 -4.34
CA ARG A 370 16.26 -6.57 -3.87
C ARG A 370 15.13 -7.38 -3.26
N ARG A 371 14.15 -6.69 -2.69
CA ARG A 371 13.05 -7.27 -1.94
C ARG A 371 11.77 -6.50 -2.17
N MET A 372 10.67 -7.21 -2.02
CA MET A 372 9.33 -6.69 -2.00
C MET A 372 8.69 -7.00 -0.66
N VAL A 373 8.16 -5.97 -0.02
CA VAL A 373 7.44 -6.02 1.25
C VAL A 373 5.95 -5.75 0.98
N MET A 374 5.07 -6.57 1.56
CA MET A 374 3.63 -6.48 1.37
C MET A 374 2.82 -6.77 2.63
N GLY A 375 1.62 -6.18 2.72
CA GLY A 375 0.60 -6.43 3.73
C GLY A 375 -0.55 -7.31 3.19
N HIS A 376 -1.80 -6.92 3.47
CA HIS A 376 -3.07 -7.41 2.86
C HIS A 376 -3.47 -8.87 3.11
N THR A 377 -2.50 -9.78 3.15
CA THR A 377 -2.70 -11.21 3.28
C THR A 377 -2.17 -11.67 4.63
N PRO A 378 -3.02 -11.69 5.67
CA PRO A 378 -2.53 -11.83 7.02
C PRO A 378 -2.05 -13.25 7.30
N ASN A 379 -0.89 -13.37 7.94
CA ASN A 379 -0.50 -14.56 8.67
C ASN A 379 -0.53 -14.27 10.17
N MET A 380 -1.56 -14.76 10.84
CA MET A 380 -1.85 -14.46 12.25
C MET A 380 -0.73 -14.87 13.23
N ARG A 381 0.28 -15.62 12.79
CA ARG A 381 1.34 -16.19 13.65
C ARG A 381 2.69 -15.54 13.49
N SER A 382 3.03 -15.07 12.29
CA SER A 382 4.38 -14.58 12.01
C SER A 382 4.43 -13.79 10.70
N VAL A 383 5.39 -12.88 10.62
CA VAL A 383 5.88 -12.36 9.34
C VAL A 383 6.40 -13.53 8.50
N VAL A 384 6.15 -13.52 7.19
CA VAL A 384 6.54 -14.62 6.29
C VAL A 384 7.59 -14.13 5.30
N ALA A 385 8.77 -14.76 5.33
CA ALA A 385 9.78 -14.61 4.29
C ALA A 385 9.70 -15.76 3.28
N ARG A 386 9.56 -15.43 1.99
CA ARG A 386 9.54 -16.41 0.89
C ARG A 386 10.68 -16.16 -0.09
N CYS A 387 11.02 -17.19 -0.87
CA CYS A 387 12.00 -17.09 -1.96
C CYS A 387 13.37 -16.58 -1.49
N GLY A 388 13.86 -17.09 -0.35
CA GLY A 388 15.12 -16.65 0.26
C GLY A 388 15.06 -15.21 0.77
N GLY A 389 13.87 -14.76 1.22
CA GLY A 389 13.66 -13.41 1.73
C GLY A 389 13.50 -12.33 0.68
N LYS A 390 13.28 -12.70 -0.60
CA LYS A 390 12.97 -11.76 -1.69
C LYS A 390 11.55 -11.17 -1.58
N VAL A 391 10.64 -11.94 -0.99
CA VAL A 391 9.26 -11.51 -0.70
C VAL A 391 9.05 -11.60 0.80
N LEU A 392 8.57 -10.50 1.39
CA LEU A 392 8.32 -10.37 2.82
C LEU A 392 6.85 -9.97 3.02
N ILE A 393 6.07 -10.81 3.67
CA ILE A 393 4.65 -10.57 3.97
C ILE A 393 4.55 -10.23 5.44
N ILE A 394 4.19 -8.98 5.73
CA ILE A 394 4.31 -8.39 7.08
C ILE A 394 2.97 -8.13 7.75
N ASP A 395 1.86 -8.39 7.05
CA ASP A 395 0.55 -8.38 7.68
C ASP A 395 0.41 -9.64 8.55
N THR A 396 0.33 -9.42 9.86
CA THR A 396 0.09 -10.47 10.85
C THR A 396 -1.28 -10.36 11.50
N GLY A 397 -2.19 -9.54 10.96
CA GLY A 397 -3.49 -9.27 11.58
C GLY A 397 -3.36 -8.62 12.96
N ILE A 398 -2.53 -7.58 13.08
CA ILE A 398 -2.21 -6.92 14.36
C ILE A 398 -3.44 -6.27 15.04
N SER A 399 -4.47 -5.93 14.27
CA SER A 399 -5.72 -5.39 14.81
C SER A 399 -6.43 -6.42 15.70
N HIS A 400 -7.02 -5.96 16.79
CA HIS A 400 -7.86 -6.74 17.71
C HIS A 400 -8.99 -7.47 16.99
N THR A 401 -9.46 -6.96 15.85
CA THR A 401 -10.49 -7.60 15.03
C THR A 401 -10.03 -8.93 14.42
N TYR A 402 -8.73 -9.09 14.19
CA TYR A 402 -8.14 -10.35 13.72
C TYR A 402 -7.49 -11.14 14.87
N GLY A 403 -6.83 -10.45 15.80
CA GLY A 403 -6.20 -11.06 16.98
C GLY A 403 -4.93 -11.85 16.66
N GLY A 404 -4.21 -11.47 15.60
CA GLY A 404 -2.92 -12.05 15.29
C GLY A 404 -1.78 -11.44 16.11
N VAL A 405 -0.57 -11.93 15.91
CA VAL A 405 0.60 -11.47 16.66
C VAL A 405 0.94 -10.01 16.34
N LEU A 406 1.23 -9.22 17.37
CA LEU A 406 1.75 -7.86 17.20
C LEU A 406 3.17 -7.92 16.65
N SER A 407 3.38 -7.33 15.47
CA SER A 407 4.66 -7.43 14.78
C SER A 407 5.02 -6.18 13.97
N ALA A 408 6.31 -6.02 13.73
CA ALA A 408 6.87 -5.07 12.78
C ALA A 408 8.06 -5.70 12.05
N LEU A 409 8.39 -5.21 10.86
CA LEU A 409 9.60 -5.58 10.13
C LEU A 409 10.69 -4.54 10.40
N SER A 410 11.87 -4.98 10.85
CA SER A 410 13.06 -4.14 10.96
C SER A 410 14.04 -4.43 9.84
N ILE A 411 14.54 -3.39 9.19
CA ILE A 411 15.57 -3.46 8.15
C ILE A 411 16.71 -2.54 8.57
N ASP A 412 17.82 -3.14 8.97
CA ASP A 412 19.07 -2.45 9.28
C ASP A 412 20.03 -2.61 8.11
N TYR A 413 20.44 -1.48 7.54
CA TYR A 413 21.40 -1.40 6.44
C TYR A 413 22.65 -0.67 6.90
N SER A 414 23.82 -1.19 6.52
CA SER A 414 25.08 -0.49 6.73
C SER A 414 26.02 -0.65 5.54
N LEU A 415 26.84 0.37 5.33
CA LEU A 415 27.87 0.40 4.31
C LEU A 415 29.14 0.95 4.94
N GLU A 416 30.13 0.08 5.10
CA GLU A 416 31.35 0.37 5.82
C GLU A 416 32.57 0.26 4.90
N PRO A 417 33.54 1.19 4.98
CA PRO A 417 34.78 1.07 4.24
C PRO A 417 35.61 -0.12 4.76
N VAL A 418 36.24 -0.85 3.84
CA VAL A 418 37.16 -1.94 4.17
C VAL A 418 38.61 -1.46 4.08
N LYS A 419 39.44 -1.84 5.06
CA LYS A 419 40.87 -1.54 5.08
C LYS A 419 41.55 -2.14 3.84
N GLY A 420 42.23 -1.30 3.06
CA GLY A 420 42.83 -1.69 1.78
C GLY A 420 41.96 -1.40 0.54
N GLY A 421 40.79 -0.78 0.73
CA GLY A 421 39.90 -0.33 -0.35
C GLY A 421 38.61 -1.16 -0.43
N GLY A 422 37.61 -0.63 -1.15
CA GLY A 422 36.30 -1.27 -1.24
C GLY A 422 35.36 -0.95 -0.08
N TRP A 423 34.19 -1.57 -0.11
CA TRP A 423 33.12 -1.37 0.85
C TRP A 423 32.49 -2.70 1.23
N LYS A 424 32.10 -2.83 2.50
CA LYS A 424 31.31 -3.94 3.01
C LYS A 424 29.89 -3.45 3.22
N GLU A 425 28.99 -3.96 2.38
CA GLU A 425 27.56 -3.74 2.51
C GLU A 425 26.97 -4.84 3.38
N GLN A 426 26.15 -4.46 4.36
CA GLN A 426 25.41 -5.38 5.20
C GLN A 426 23.94 -4.98 5.27
N GLU A 427 23.09 -5.99 5.22
CA GLU A 427 21.65 -5.86 5.21
C GLU A 427 21.07 -6.95 6.10
N VAL A 428 20.41 -6.53 7.19
CA VAL A 428 19.82 -7.40 8.19
C VAL A 428 18.33 -7.10 8.27
N VAL A 429 17.51 -8.11 8.06
CA VAL A 429 16.05 -8.00 8.12
C VAL A 429 15.53 -8.93 9.21
N LYS A 430 14.74 -8.37 10.13
CA LYS A 430 14.13 -9.10 11.25
C LYS A 430 12.63 -8.87 11.31
N ALA A 431 11.89 -9.88 11.75
CA ALA A 431 10.57 -9.67 12.31
C ALA A 431 10.72 -9.38 13.81
N LEU A 432 10.13 -8.28 14.26
CA LEU A 432 10.03 -7.90 15.66
C LEU A 432 8.66 -8.31 16.19
N TYR A 433 8.60 -8.81 17.42
CA TYR A 433 7.33 -9.21 18.03
C TYR A 433 7.20 -8.75 19.48
N ALA A 434 5.98 -8.46 19.90
CA ALA A 434 5.74 -7.91 21.24
C ALA A 434 5.77 -9.00 22.32
N GLU A 435 5.39 -10.23 21.95
CA GLU A 435 5.09 -11.33 22.89
C GLU A 435 5.90 -12.60 22.58
N GLN A 436 6.85 -12.53 21.64
CA GLN A 436 7.74 -13.64 21.29
C GLN A 436 9.11 -13.09 20.83
N ASP A 437 10.10 -13.98 20.70
CA ASP A 437 11.44 -13.59 20.27
C ASP A 437 11.46 -13.06 18.82
N ASP A 438 12.29 -12.05 18.59
CA ASP A 438 12.58 -11.55 17.25
C ASP A 438 13.15 -12.65 16.34
N GLU A 439 12.71 -12.64 15.08
CA GLU A 439 13.14 -13.63 14.09
C GLU A 439 14.05 -12.99 13.05
N LEU A 440 15.24 -13.58 12.83
CA LEU A 440 16.12 -13.18 11.72
C LEU A 440 15.61 -13.78 10.41
N LEU A 441 15.08 -12.93 9.52
CA LEU A 441 14.56 -13.35 8.22
C LEU A 441 15.64 -13.34 7.15
N VAL A 442 16.51 -12.31 7.16
CA VAL A 442 17.55 -12.15 6.15
C VAL A 442 18.81 -11.57 6.78
N HIS A 443 19.95 -12.13 6.41
CA HIS A 443 21.26 -11.54 6.65
C HIS A 443 22.10 -11.67 5.38
N ALA A 444 22.35 -10.55 4.72
CA ALA A 444 23.18 -10.49 3.53
C ALA A 444 24.41 -9.61 3.78
N THR A 445 25.55 -10.07 3.29
CA THR A 445 26.80 -9.31 3.26
C THR A 445 27.34 -9.34 1.84
N ARG A 446 27.79 -8.19 1.33
CA ARG A 446 28.37 -8.07 -0.02
C ARG A 446 29.63 -7.23 0.05
N ASP A 447 30.67 -7.70 -0.61
CA ASP A 447 31.90 -6.94 -0.80
C ASP A 447 31.80 -6.17 -2.12
N LEU A 448 32.02 -4.87 -2.06
CA LEU A 448 31.94 -3.96 -3.20
C LEU A 448 33.32 -3.38 -3.50
N ALA A 449 33.58 -3.16 -4.79
CA ALA A 449 34.80 -2.52 -5.25
C ALA A 449 34.90 -1.06 -4.76
N ALA A 450 36.12 -0.50 -4.76
CA ALA A 450 36.38 0.84 -4.23
C ALA A 450 35.60 1.94 -4.96
N ASP A 451 35.37 1.75 -6.26
CA ASP A 451 34.65 2.64 -7.17
C ASP A 451 33.13 2.44 -7.15
N ALA A 452 32.60 1.52 -6.35
CA ALA A 452 31.16 1.27 -6.26
C ALA A 452 30.38 2.43 -5.63
N ILE A 453 31.08 3.32 -4.92
CA ILE A 453 30.54 4.55 -4.32
C ILE A 453 31.41 5.72 -4.81
N LEU A 454 31.16 6.16 -6.04
CA LEU A 454 31.75 7.37 -6.63
C LEU A 454 30.66 8.32 -7.08
#